data_AF-A0A521GS48-F1
#
_entry.id   AF-A0A521GS48-F1
#
_cell.length_a   1.000
_cell.length_b   1.000
_cell.length_c   1.000
_cell.angle_alpha   90.00
_cell.angle_beta   90.00
_cell.angle_gamma   90.00
#
_symmetry.space_group_name_H-M   'P 1'
#
loop_
_entity.id
_entity.type
_entity.pdbx_description
1 polymer ?
#
loop_
_entity_poly.entity_id
_entity_poly.type
_entity_poly.pdbx_seq_one_letter_code
_entity_poly.pdbx_strand_id
1 'polypeptide(L)'
;MCWSGEASTVLAAVGLGTTAWAAYKKEPTVLWICLGYFSLMEALQAYTYSVIGQCGNPANQVATLLGYIHIAFQPFFINAISLYFIPHVAARKIAPAAYILCFFPPL
;
A
#
# COMPACT_ATOMS: atom_id res chain seq x y z
N MET A 1 -6.74 -9.80 0.94
CA MET A 1 -7.69 -10.61 0.13
C MET A 1 -7.67 -12.03 0.66
N CYS A 2 -8.77 -12.79 0.58
CA CYS A 2 -8.79 -14.19 1.03
C CYS A 2 -8.29 -15.11 -0.09
N TRP A 3 -6.98 -15.10 -0.36
CA TRP A 3 -6.33 -16.08 -1.23
C TRP A 3 -5.59 -17.13 -0.38
N SER A 4 -4.29 -17.30 -0.56
CA SER A 4 -3.44 -18.17 0.26
C SER A 4 -2.14 -17.46 0.65
N GLY A 5 -1.47 -17.96 1.69
CA GLY A 5 -0.19 -17.38 2.13
C GLY A 5 0.91 -17.47 1.07
N GLU A 6 0.93 -18.55 0.29
CA GLU A 6 1.86 -18.75 -0.82
C GLU A 6 1.61 -17.74 -1.93
N ALA A 7 0.34 -17.52 -2.29
CA ALA A 7 -0.02 -16.55 -3.32
C ALA A 7 0.37 -15.12 -2.91
N SER A 8 0.07 -14.71 -1.67
CA SER A 8 0.52 -13.42 -1.13
C SER A 8 2.05 -13.32 -1.08
N THR A 9 2.76 -14.41 -0.78
CA THR A 9 4.24 -14.44 -0.79
C THR A 9 4.79 -14.21 -2.20
N VAL A 10 4.22 -14.87 -3.21
CA VAL A 10 4.61 -14.68 -4.62
C VAL A 10 4.34 -13.25 -5.06
N LEU A 11 3.16 -12.71 -4.77
CA LEU A 11 2.81 -11.33 -5.11
C LEU A 11 3.71 -10.32 -4.39
N ALA A 12 4.04 -10.54 -3.13
CA ALA A 12 4.97 -9.71 -2.38
C ALA A 12 6.36 -9.73 -3.02
N ALA A 13 6.88 -10.91 -3.37
CA ALA A 13 8.19 -11.05 -3.99
C ALA A 13 8.25 -10.37 -5.37
N VAL A 14 7.24 -10.60 -6.22
CA VAL A 14 7.14 -9.97 -7.54
C VAL A 14 6.95 -8.46 -7.41
N GLY A 15 6.07 -8.00 -6.53
CA GLY A 15 5.77 -6.59 -6.31
C GLY A 15 6.96 -5.81 -5.76
N LEU A 16 7.65 -6.34 -4.74
CA LEU A 16 8.85 -5.71 -4.20
C LEU A 16 10.05 -5.81 -5.16
N GLY A 17 10.18 -6.92 -5.88
CA GLY A 17 11.19 -7.08 -6.92
C GLY A 17 11.02 -6.08 -8.07
N THR A 18 9.79 -5.92 -8.57
CA THR A 18 9.46 -4.92 -9.59
C THR A 18 9.61 -3.49 -9.07
N THR A 19 9.30 -3.24 -7.80
CA THR A 19 9.58 -1.95 -7.14
C THR A 19 11.06 -1.63 -7.14
N ALA A 20 11.91 -2.56 -6.69
CA ALA A 20 13.35 -2.38 -6.67
C ALA A 20 13.92 -2.14 -8.08
N TRP A 21 13.41 -2.89 -9.06
CA TRP A 21 13.79 -2.73 -10.46
C TRP A 21 13.38 -1.37 -11.03
N ALA A 22 12.15 -0.90 -10.76
CA ALA A 22 11.67 0.42 -11.18
C ALA A 22 12.47 1.57 -10.54
N ALA A 23 12.81 1.43 -9.25
CA ALA A 23 13.68 2.38 -8.56
C ALA A 23 15.09 2.41 -9.17
N TYR A 24 15.66 1.25 -9.48
CA TYR A 24 16.96 1.14 -10.16
C TYR A 24 16.95 1.79 -11.55
N LYS A 25 15.85 1.64 -12.31
CA LYS A 25 15.63 2.26 -13.61
C LYS A 25 15.38 3.78 -13.54
N LYS A 26 15.25 4.35 -12.34
CA LYS A 26 14.92 5.76 -12.10
C LYS A 26 13.57 6.14 -12.73
N GLU A 27 12.62 5.22 -12.67
CA GLU A 27 11.22 5.54 -12.98
C GLU A 27 10.70 6.66 -12.06
N PRO A 28 9.66 7.40 -12.48
CA PRO A 28 9.07 8.47 -11.68
C PRO A 28 8.82 8.05 -10.23
N THR A 29 9.28 8.86 -9.29
CA THR A 29 9.28 8.54 -7.85
C THR A 29 7.92 8.13 -7.32
N VAL A 30 6.86 8.79 -7.79
CA VAL A 30 5.48 8.46 -7.39
C VAL A 30 5.11 7.03 -7.78
N LEU A 31 5.55 6.54 -8.95
CA LEU A 31 5.19 5.21 -9.46
C LEU A 31 5.79 4.11 -8.61
N TRP A 32 7.11 4.10 -8.42
CA TRP A 32 7.75 3.02 -7.69
C TRP A 32 7.49 3.09 -6.18
N ILE A 33 7.28 4.29 -5.60
CA ILE A 33 6.84 4.39 -4.19
C ILE A 33 5.45 3.80 -4.01
N CYS A 34 4.49 4.13 -4.89
CA CYS A 34 3.15 3.57 -4.79
C CYS A 34 3.16 2.05 -5.03
N LEU A 35 3.92 1.57 -6.02
CA LEU A 35 4.09 0.14 -6.28
C LEU A 35 4.64 -0.59 -5.05
N GLY A 36 5.69 -0.04 -4.43
CA GLY A 36 6.27 -0.60 -3.21
C GLY A 36 5.28 -0.62 -2.07
N TYR A 37 4.56 0.48 -1.87
CA TYR A 37 3.57 0.60 -0.81
C TYR A 37 2.45 -0.44 -0.94
N PHE A 38 1.85 -0.62 -2.11
CA PHE A 38 0.81 -1.64 -2.30
C PHE A 38 1.38 -3.07 -2.22
N SER A 39 2.62 -3.29 -2.66
CA SER A 39 3.30 -4.59 -2.54
C SER A 39 3.55 -4.98 -1.08
N LEU A 40 3.79 -4.01 -0.19
CA LEU A 40 3.95 -4.26 1.25
C LEU A 40 2.69 -4.87 1.89
N MET A 41 1.50 -4.63 1.37
CA MET A 41 0.29 -5.29 1.87
C MET A 41 0.32 -6.79 1.66
N GLU A 42 0.85 -7.26 0.54
CA GLU A 42 0.98 -8.68 0.28
C GLU A 42 2.07 -9.31 1.15
N ALA A 43 3.15 -8.58 1.42
CA ALA A 43 4.19 -9.03 2.37
C ALA A 43 3.62 -9.17 3.79
N LEU A 44 2.82 -8.20 4.22
CA LEU A 44 2.18 -8.25 5.53
C LEU A 44 1.11 -9.34 5.61
N GLN A 45 0.34 -9.55 4.55
CA GLN A 45 -0.61 -10.66 4.45
C GLN A 45 0.10 -12.01 4.54
N ALA A 46 1.19 -12.20 3.79
CA ALA A 46 2.02 -13.40 3.84
C ALA A 46 2.50 -13.71 5.26
N TYR A 47 2.95 -12.69 6.00
CA TYR A 47 3.30 -12.85 7.42
C TYR A 47 2.08 -13.19 8.28
N THR A 48 0.97 -12.49 8.10
CA THR A 48 -0.26 -12.66 8.91
C THR A 48 -0.82 -14.09 8.78
N TYR A 49 -0.69 -14.73 7.61
CA TYR A 49 -1.07 -16.15 7.43
C TYR A 49 -0.33 -17.12 8.36
N SER A 50 0.89 -16.79 8.83
CA SER A 50 1.63 -17.64 9.77
C SER A 50 1.13 -17.56 11.23
N VAL A 51 0.42 -16.49 11.58
CA VAL A 51 -0.06 -16.19 12.94
C VAL A 51 -1.59 -16.06 13.02
N ILE A 52 -2.29 -16.35 11.93
CA ILE A 52 -3.74 -16.19 11.83
C ILE A 52 -4.48 -17.05 12.87
N GLY A 53 -5.54 -16.50 13.46
CA GLY A 53 -6.34 -17.18 14.48
C GLY A 53 -5.69 -17.22 15.88
N GLN A 54 -4.44 -16.78 16.03
CA GLN A 54 -3.75 -16.75 17.32
C GLN A 54 -3.97 -15.40 18.02
N CYS A 55 -5.20 -15.14 18.47
CA CYS A 55 -5.58 -13.84 19.05
C CYS A 55 -4.76 -13.44 20.30
N GLY A 56 -4.28 -14.42 21.07
CA GLY A 56 -3.43 -14.20 22.25
C GLY A 56 -1.93 -14.02 21.94
N ASN A 57 -1.52 -14.21 20.69
CA ASN A 57 -0.12 -14.06 20.29
C ASN A 57 0.17 -12.57 19.99
N PRO A 58 1.14 -11.93 20.68
CA PRO A 58 1.54 -10.55 20.39
C PRO A 58 1.93 -10.32 18.93
N ALA A 59 2.50 -11.32 18.26
CA ALA A 59 2.86 -11.23 16.85
C ALA A 59 1.64 -11.00 15.95
N ASN A 60 0.52 -11.69 16.22
CA ASN A 60 -0.73 -11.50 15.50
C ASN A 60 -1.34 -10.11 15.75
N GLN A 61 -1.26 -9.63 17.00
CA GLN A 61 -1.75 -8.29 17.37
C GLN A 61 -0.95 -7.19 16.66
N VAL A 62 0.38 -7.30 16.63
CA VAL A 62 1.26 -6.36 15.94
C VAL A 62 1.02 -6.42 14.42
N ALA A 63 0.93 -7.61 13.82
CA ALA A 63 0.62 -7.76 12.40
C ALA A 63 -0.72 -7.10 12.04
N THR A 64 -1.74 -7.32 12.87
CA THR A 64 -3.07 -6.71 12.70
C THR A 64 -2.99 -5.19 12.79
N LEU A 65 -2.28 -4.65 13.78
CA LEU A 65 -2.09 -3.20 13.93
C LEU A 65 -1.36 -2.60 12.72
N LEU A 66 -0.28 -3.23 12.26
CA LEU A 66 0.44 -2.78 11.07
C LEU A 66 -0.45 -2.81 9.83
N GLY A 67 -1.33 -3.81 9.71
CA GLY A 67 -2.25 -3.93 8.59
C GLY A 67 -3.32 -2.85 8.61
N TYR A 68 -3.85 -2.57 9.79
CA TYR A 68 -4.78 -1.47 10.00
C TYR A 68 -4.14 -0.12 9.65
N ILE A 69 -2.93 0.15 10.16
CA ILE A 69 -2.19 1.38 9.85
C ILE A 69 -1.93 1.48 8.35
N HIS A 70 -1.48 0.41 7.69
CA HIS A 70 -1.24 0.42 6.26
C HIS A 70 -2.52 0.77 5.49
N ILE A 71 -3.64 0.09 5.75
CA ILE A 71 -4.92 0.40 5.09
C ILE A 71 -5.36 1.85 5.35
N ALA A 72 -5.19 2.36 6.57
CA ALA A 72 -5.58 3.72 6.92
C ALA A 72 -4.80 4.78 6.11
N PHE A 73 -3.54 4.52 5.76
CA PHE A 73 -2.72 5.41 4.93
C PHE A 73 -2.89 5.17 3.42
N GLN A 74 -3.52 4.06 3.02
CA GLN A 74 -3.72 3.68 1.62
C GLN A 74 -4.38 4.78 0.74
N PRO A 75 -5.36 5.57 1.22
CA PRO A 75 -5.95 6.65 0.43
C PRO A 75 -4.93 7.70 -0.06
N PHE A 76 -3.85 7.96 0.68
CA PHE A 76 -2.82 8.92 0.26
C PHE A 76 -2.08 8.43 -0.99
N PHE A 77 -1.72 7.15 -1.03
CA PHE A 77 -0.99 6.55 -2.15
C PHE A 77 -1.89 6.37 -3.39
N ILE A 78 -3.15 5.97 -3.19
CA ILE A 78 -4.14 5.90 -4.28
C ILE A 78 -4.35 7.28 -4.93
N ASN A 79 -4.45 8.34 -4.12
CA ASN A 79 -4.57 9.70 -4.66
C ASN A 79 -3.28 10.15 -5.34
N ALA A 80 -2.10 9.86 -4.78
CA ALA A 80 -0.83 10.21 -5.40
C ALA A 80 -0.68 9.60 -6.81
N ILE A 81 -0.98 8.30 -6.96
CA ILE A 81 -0.92 7.64 -8.27
C ILE A 81 -2.01 8.14 -9.22
N SER A 82 -3.21 8.44 -8.72
CA SER A 82 -4.30 8.96 -9.56
C SER A 82 -4.00 10.37 -10.09
N LEU A 83 -3.46 11.24 -9.23
CA LEU A 83 -3.05 12.60 -9.60
C LEU A 83 -1.89 12.61 -10.61
N TYR A 84 -1.05 11.56 -10.62
CA TYR A 84 0.04 11.42 -11.57
C TYR A 84 -0.46 11.20 -13.01
N PHE A 85 -1.58 10.50 -13.21
CA PHE A 85 -2.10 10.16 -14.54
C PHE A 85 -3.02 11.22 -15.17
N ILE A 86 -3.41 12.26 -14.43
CA ILE A 86 -4.28 13.33 -14.95
C ILE A 86 -3.50 14.59 -15.35
N PRO A 87 -4.06 15.49 -16.16
CA PRO A 87 -3.38 16.72 -16.57
C PRO A 87 -2.93 17.57 -15.38
N HIS A 88 -1.70 18.08 -15.41
CA HIS A 88 -1.09 18.83 -14.30
C HIS A 88 -1.93 20.02 -13.80
N VAL A 89 -2.65 20.69 -14.69
CA VAL A 89 -3.54 21.81 -14.33
C VAL A 89 -4.72 21.34 -13.48
N ALA A 90 -5.29 20.17 -13.80
CA ALA A 90 -6.36 19.57 -13.02
C ALA A 90 -5.81 19.01 -11.69
N ALA A 91 -4.70 18.27 -11.75
CA ALA A 91 -4.03 17.69 -10.57
C ALA A 91 -3.75 18.74 -9.50
N ARG A 92 -3.17 19.89 -9.89
CA ARG A 92 -2.82 20.96 -8.94
C ARG A 92 -4.04 21.56 -8.25
N LYS A 93 -5.20 21.61 -8.93
CA LYS A 93 -6.45 22.14 -8.37
C LYS A 93 -7.09 21.16 -7.39
N ILE A 94 -7.10 19.87 -7.71
CA ILE A 94 -7.81 18.86 -6.92
C ILE A 94 -6.97 18.24 -5.80
N ALA A 95 -5.63 18.25 -5.93
CA ALA A 95 -4.73 17.62 -4.97
C ALA A 95 -4.93 18.07 -3.51
N PRO A 96 -5.10 19.38 -3.20
CA PRO A 96 -5.34 19.80 -1.81
C PRO A 96 -6.62 19.20 -1.25
N ALA A 97 -7.72 19.24 -2.00
CA ALA A 97 -8.99 18.67 -1.59
C ALA A 97 -8.89 17.15 -1.38
N ALA A 98 -8.24 16.45 -2.32
CA ALA A 98 -8.04 15.00 -2.24
C ALA A 98 -7.27 14.60 -0.97
N TYR A 99 -6.16 15.27 -0.66
CA TYR A 99 -5.37 14.96 0.53
C TYR A 99 -6.03 15.41 1.85
N ILE A 100 -6.80 16.49 1.84
CA ILE A 100 -7.59 16.91 3.01
C ILE A 100 -8.65 15.85 3.32
N LEU A 101 -9.36 15.35 2.31
CA LEU A 101 -10.37 14.30 2.50
C LEU A 101 -9.76 12.97 2.97
N CYS A 102 -8.50 12.68 2.65
CA CYS A 102 -7.80 11.52 3.22
C CYS A 102 -7.60 11.64 4.73
N PHE A 103 -7.39 12.86 5.25
CA PHE A 103 -7.18 13.09 6.68
C PHE A 103 -8.50 13.33 7.43
N PHE A 104 -9.45 13.99 6.77
CA PHE A 104 -10.78 14.32 7.29
C PHE A 104 -11.85 13.73 6.37
N PRO A 105 -12.05 12.40 6.39
CA PRO A 105 -13.11 11.80 5.60
C PRO A 105 -14.47 12.34 6.08
N PRO A 106 -15.40 12.65 5.15
CA PRO A 106 -16.75 13.01 5.54
C PRO A 106 -17.40 11.80 6.24
N LEU A 107 -17.89 12.03 7.47
CA LEU A 107 -18.59 11.05 8.30
C LEU A 107 -19.95 10.67 7.71
#